data_AF-A0A2H9NC88-F1
#
_entry.id   AF-A0A2H9NC88-F1
#
_cell.length_a   1.000
_cell.length_b   1.000
_cell.length_c   1.000
_cell.angle_alpha   90.00
_cell.angle_beta   90.00
_cell.angle_gamma   90.00
#
_symmetry.space_group_name_H-M   'P 1'
#
loop_
_entity.id
_entity.type
_entity.pdbx_description
1 polymer ?
#
loop_
_entity_poly.entity_id
_entity_poly.type
_entity_poly.pdbx_seq_one_letter_code
_entity_poly.pdbx_strand_id
1 'polypeptide(L)' 'MYAVLGNYDLCFVVDFPGNTEAMKASVNIAKATGIGFRTLPAIPVDEFDKIVG' A
#
# COMPACT_ATOMS: atom_id res chain seq x y z
N MET A 1 8.38 4.62 -6.12
CA MET A 1 8.11 3.37 -6.89
C MET A 1 9.43 2.65 -7.02
N TYR A 2 9.44 1.37 -6.69
CA TYR A 2 10.63 0.53 -6.74
C TYR A 2 10.29 -0.76 -7.47
N ALA A 3 11.20 -1.24 -8.32
CA ALA A 3 11.16 -2.62 -8.79
C ALA A 3 11.74 -3.50 -7.68
N VAL A 4 11.08 -4.63 -7.41
CA VAL A 4 11.51 -5.55 -6.34
C VAL A 4 11.61 -6.97 -6.90
N LEU A 5 12.46 -7.78 -6.27
CA LEU A 5 12.58 -9.20 -6.57
C LEU A 5 11.73 -9.98 -5.55
N GLY A 6 10.98 -10.96 -6.01
CA GLY A 6 10.14 -11.81 -5.16
C GLY A 6 8.72 -11.94 -5.70
N ASN A 7 7.74 -12.00 -4.81
CA ASN A 7 6.34 -12.23 -5.16
C ASN A 7 5.63 -11.03 -5.81
N TYR A 8 6.28 -9.87 -5.85
CA TYR A 8 5.75 -8.66 -6.47
C TYR A 8 6.80 -8.10 -7.42
N ASP A 9 6.38 -7.50 -8.53
CA ASP A 9 7.29 -6.85 -9.47
C ASP A 9 7.56 -5.38 -9.09
N LEU A 10 6.56 -4.71 -8.51
CA LEU A 10 6.59 -3.29 -8.18
C LEU A 10 6.08 -3.02 -6.77
N CYS A 11 6.76 -2.12 -6.06
CA CYS A 11 6.36 -1.62 -4.74
C CYS A 11 6.23 -0.09 -4.74
N PHE A 12 5.14 0.40 -4.16
CA PHE A 12 4.79 1.81 -4.06
C PHE A 12 4.66 2.16 -2.58
N VAL A 13 5.56 3.01 -2.09
CA VAL A 13 5.44 3.62 -0.76
C VAL A 13 4.82 5.00 -0.96
N VAL A 14 3.62 5.20 -0.43
CA VAL A 14 2.80 6.38 -0.65
C VAL A 14 2.00 6.70 0.62
N ASP A 15 1.83 7.99 0.89
CA ASP A 15 1.04 8.48 2.01
C ASP A 15 -0.37 8.86 1.54
N PHE A 16 -1.38 8.35 2.25
CA PHE A 16 -2.78 8.71 2.05
C PHE A 16 -3.36 9.27 3.34
N PRO A 17 -4.37 10.17 3.26
CA PRO A 17 -5.08 10.65 4.45
C PRO A 17 -5.73 9.54 5.29
N GLY A 18 -6.05 8.40 4.67
CA GLY A 18 -6.62 7.24 5.33
C GLY A 18 -6.89 6.07 4.39
N ASN A 19 -7.44 4.99 4.96
CA ASN A 19 -7.69 3.73 4.25
C ASN A 19 -8.72 3.86 3.11
N THR A 20 -9.67 4.78 3.23
CA THR A 20 -10.68 5.02 2.18
C THR A 20 -10.03 5.54 0.90
N GLU A 21 -9.11 6.49 1.02
CA GLU A 21 -8.38 7.12 -0.07
C GLU A 21 -7.40 6.13 -0.69
N ALA A 22 -6.70 5.35 0.13
CA ALA A 22 -5.84 4.27 -0.32
C ALA A 22 -6.61 3.21 -1.13
N MET A 23 -7.80 2.81 -0.67
CA MET A 23 -8.64 1.84 -1.37
C MET A 23 -9.14 2.38 -2.72
N LYS A 24 -9.60 3.65 -2.76
CA LYS A 24 -9.99 4.32 -4.02
C LYS A 24 -8.81 4.36 -4.99
N ALA A 25 -7.62 4.70 -4.53
CA ALA A 25 -6.42 4.73 -5.35
C ALA A 25 -6.10 3.34 -5.94
N SER A 26 -6.16 2.28 -5.12
CA SER A 26 -5.94 0.90 -5.55
C SER A 26 -6.92 0.45 -6.64
N VAL A 27 -8.20 0.80 -6.52
CA VAL A 27 -9.21 0.47 -7.53
C VAL A 27 -8.98 1.27 -8.81
N ASN A 28 -8.65 2.56 -8.69
CA ASN A 28 -8.45 3.43 -9.84
C ASN A 28 -7.21 3.05 -10.64
N ILE A 29 -6.09 2.74 -9.99
CA ILE A 29 -4.87 2.31 -10.68
C ILE A 29 -5.08 0.96 -11.37
N ALA A 30 -5.83 0.05 -10.77
CA ALA A 30 -6.17 -1.22 -11.39
C ALA A 30 -7.04 -1.02 -12.64
N LYS A 31 -8.05 -0.13 -12.58
CA LYS A 31 -8.86 0.23 -13.75
C LYS A 31 -8.04 0.90 -14.86
N ALA A 32 -7.10 1.76 -14.50
CA ALA A 32 -6.30 2.53 -15.47
C ALA A 32 -5.21 1.70 -16.15
N THR A 33 -4.66 0.70 -15.46
CA THR A 33 -3.49 -0.07 -15.94
C THR A 33 -3.79 -1.53 -16.27
N GLY A 34 -4.92 -2.07 -15.80
CA GLY A 34 -5.24 -3.50 -15.87
C GLY A 34 -4.47 -4.36 -14.88
N ILE A 35 -3.62 -3.78 -14.01
CA ILE A 35 -2.79 -4.51 -13.05
C ILE A 35 -3.48 -4.56 -11.69
N GLY A 36 -3.60 -5.75 -11.10
CA GLY A 36 -4.14 -5.91 -9.75
C GLY A 36 -3.12 -5.49 -8.68
N PHE A 37 -3.28 -4.31 -8.10
CA PHE A 37 -2.44 -3.85 -6.98
C PHE A 37 -2.96 -4.32 -5.63
N ARG A 38 -2.05 -4.65 -4.71
CA ARG A 38 -2.35 -5.02 -3.33
C ARG A 38 -2.02 -3.87 -2.39
N THR A 39 -3.02 -3.38 -1.67
CA THR A 39 -2.84 -2.30 -0.68
C THR A 39 -2.44 -2.90 0.66
N LEU A 40 -1.36 -2.40 1.25
CA LEU A 40 -0.82 -2.82 2.54
C LEU A 40 -0.73 -1.58 3.46
N PRO A 41 -1.79 -1.27 4.23
CA PRO A 41 -1.70 -0.22 5.23
C PRO A 41 -0.57 -0.54 6.21
N ALA A 42 0.33 0.42 6.42
CA ALA A 42 1.43 0.30 7.34
C ALA A 42 1.27 1.34 8.45
N ILE A 43 1.65 0.97 9.66
CA ILE A 43 1.80 1.90 10.77
C ILE A 43 3.29 1.95 11.18
N PRO A 44 3.77 3.07 11.75
CA PRO A 44 5.10 3.13 12.33
C PRO A 44 5.32 2.02 13.35
N VAL A 45 6.55 1.49 13.41
CA VAL A 45 6.90 0.39 14.33
C VAL A 45 6.67 0.79 15.79
N ASP A 46 6.99 2.04 16.16
CA ASP A 46 6.80 2.53 17.53
C ASP A 46 5.32 2.70 17.91
N GLU A 47 4.44 2.94 16.93
CA GLU A 47 2.99 2.95 17.14
C GLU A 47 2.44 1.53 17.29
N PHE A 48 2.90 0.60 16.43
CA PHE A 48 2.58 -0.81 16.55
C PHE A 48 2.94 -1.35 17.94
N ASP A 49 4.17 -1.11 18.39
CA ASP A 49 4.66 -1.58 19.69
C ASP A 49 3.82 -1.06 20.86
N LYS A 50 3.27 0.16 20.78
CA LYS A 50 2.37 0.72 21.81
C LYS A 50 0.99 0.06 21.83
N ILE A 51 0.51 -0.43 20.69
CA ILE A 51 -0.81 -1.05 20.56
C ILE A 51 -0.77 -2.51 21.00
N VAL A 52 0.32 -3.22 20.69
CA VAL A 52 0.42 -4.67 20.96
C VAL A 52 1.25 -5.03 22.20
N GLY A 53 2.04 -4.09 22.73
CA GLY A 53 2.96 -4.26 23.86
C GLY A 53 2.34 -4.04 25.24
#